data_AF-A0A8T3UWE0-F1
#
_entry.id   AF-A0A8T3UWE0-F1
#
_cell.length_a   1.000
_cell.length_b   1.000
_cell.length_c   1.000
_cell.angle_alpha   90.00
_cell.angle_beta   90.00
_cell.angle_gamma   90.00
#
_symmetry.space_group_name_H-M   'P 1'
#
loop_
_entity.id
_entity.type
_entity.pdbx_description
1 polymer ?
#
loop_
_entity_poly.entity_id
_entity_poly.type
_entity_poly.pdbx_seq_one_letter_code
_entity_poly.pdbx_strand_id
1 'polypeptide(L)'
;MKCSNCNAENSDGAKFCKKCGNPLEEKTINHEEIINSVGNVKTKSDDNTTKIIIIALVIVAIVLAGAFAYIYMSGNSDSGSASNAGSASNDADKVDSSQQAASSNPEKTAKSQTTSMKIKGGSFSTGSAESDKTYATIYVGTENAGKDVIVQIFYSRDGNSLNNGNMVPASVHSDGYLYITSADAYHYYPDYATIKLYDSNSNLLDTQSVSLSPTSGTQTF
;
A
#
# COMPACT_ATOMS: atom_id res chain seq x y z
N MET A 1 -17.70 22.63 -29.69
CA MET A 1 -18.67 22.54 -28.57
C MET A 1 -18.53 23.70 -27.62
N LYS A 2 -19.65 24.21 -27.11
CA LYS A 2 -19.69 25.37 -26.21
C LYS A 2 -19.62 24.97 -24.75
N CYS A 3 -18.86 25.72 -23.96
CA CYS A 3 -18.81 25.56 -22.51
C CYS A 3 -20.11 26.04 -21.86
N SER A 4 -20.73 25.21 -21.02
CA SER A 4 -21.95 25.53 -20.26
C SER A 4 -21.78 26.66 -19.23
N ASN A 5 -20.55 26.89 -18.74
CA ASN A 5 -20.24 27.91 -17.73
C ASN A 5 -19.97 29.30 -18.35
N CYS A 6 -19.22 29.38 -19.46
CA CYS A 6 -18.78 30.67 -20.04
C CYS A 6 -19.13 30.90 -21.52
N ASN A 7 -19.91 30.01 -22.14
CA ASN A 7 -20.37 30.01 -23.54
C ASN A 7 -19.27 30.10 -24.62
N ALA A 8 -18.00 29.96 -24.26
CA ALA A 8 -16.89 29.93 -25.21
C ALA A 8 -16.90 28.65 -26.07
N GLU A 9 -16.54 28.78 -27.34
CA GLU A 9 -16.43 27.67 -28.30
C GLU A 9 -15.09 26.94 -28.17
N ASN A 10 -15.12 25.62 -28.04
CA ASN A 10 -13.96 24.72 -27.89
C ASN A 10 -14.01 23.64 -28.97
N SER A 11 -12.91 22.93 -29.23
CA SER A 11 -12.93 21.74 -30.08
C SER A 11 -13.75 20.62 -29.45
N ASP A 12 -14.34 19.74 -30.27
CA ASP A 12 -15.28 18.72 -29.80
C ASP A 12 -14.63 17.55 -29.03
N GLY A 13 -13.29 17.52 -28.96
CA GLY A 13 -12.51 16.64 -28.08
C GLY A 13 -11.79 17.36 -26.93
N ALA A 14 -12.12 18.62 -26.63
CA ALA A 14 -11.49 19.35 -25.53
C ALA A 14 -12.08 18.93 -24.17
N LYS A 15 -11.27 18.31 -23.29
CA LYS A 15 -11.72 17.90 -21.94
C LYS A 15 -12.06 19.09 -21.01
N PHE A 16 -11.48 20.26 -21.26
CA PHE A 16 -11.65 21.48 -20.46
C PHE A 16 -11.84 22.71 -21.36
N CYS A 17 -12.55 23.72 -20.86
CA CYS A 17 -12.78 24.95 -21.61
C CYS A 17 -11.53 25.83 -21.68
N LYS A 18 -11.12 26.17 -22.91
CA LYS A 18 -9.93 27.01 -23.20
C LYS A 18 -10.00 28.45 -22.68
N LYS A 19 -11.14 28.88 -22.14
CA LYS A 19 -11.37 30.25 -21.62
C LYS A 19 -11.52 30.30 -20.09
N CYS A 20 -12.07 29.27 -19.45
CA CYS A 20 -12.36 29.29 -18.00
C CYS A 20 -11.95 28.03 -17.23
N GLY A 21 -11.31 27.05 -17.88
CA GLY A 21 -10.87 25.81 -17.23
C GLY A 21 -11.98 24.82 -16.85
N ASN A 22 -13.26 25.21 -16.90
CA ASN A 22 -14.39 24.34 -16.56
C ASN A 22 -14.34 23.05 -17.39
N PRO A 23 -14.50 21.86 -16.79
CA PRO A 23 -14.64 20.61 -17.51
C PRO A 23 -15.73 20.68 -18.59
N LEU A 24 -15.54 19.93 -19.67
CA LEU A 24 -16.54 19.74 -20.72
C LEU A 24 -16.90 18.26 -20.73
N GLU A 25 -18.19 17.95 -20.66
CA GLU A 25 -18.67 16.58 -20.55
C GLU A 25 -18.31 15.79 -21.81
N GLU A 26 -17.59 14.68 -21.65
CA GLU A 26 -17.18 13.86 -22.79
C GLU A 26 -18.39 13.17 -23.42
N LYS A 27 -18.58 13.41 -24.72
CA LYS A 27 -19.54 12.65 -25.51
C LYS A 27 -19.05 11.20 -25.63
N THR A 28 -19.71 10.27 -24.95
CA THR A 28 -19.35 8.85 -24.93
C THR A 28 -19.30 8.27 -26.35
N ILE A 29 -18.09 7.94 -26.82
CA ILE A 29 -17.87 7.22 -28.07
C ILE A 29 -18.06 5.72 -27.79
N ASN A 30 -19.13 5.14 -28.33
CA ASN A 30 -19.38 3.70 -28.22
C ASN A 30 -18.28 2.92 -28.95
N HIS A 31 -17.75 1.88 -28.31
CA HIS A 31 -16.48 1.25 -28.69
C HIS A 31 -16.54 0.32 -29.92
N GLU A 32 -17.66 0.31 -30.67
CA GLU A 32 -17.88 -0.62 -31.79
C GLU A 32 -17.19 -0.19 -33.10
N GLU A 33 -16.92 1.10 -33.31
CA GLU A 33 -16.43 1.59 -34.62
C GLU A 33 -14.90 1.44 -34.82
N ILE A 34 -14.12 1.31 -33.73
CA ILE A 34 -12.64 1.27 -33.78
C ILE A 34 -12.08 -0.10 -34.23
N ILE A 35 -12.85 -1.17 -34.07
CA ILE A 35 -12.38 -2.57 -34.29
C ILE A 35 -11.93 -2.81 -35.74
N ASN A 36 -12.48 -2.08 -36.72
CA ASN A 36 -12.27 -2.33 -38.14
C ASN A 36 -10.96 -1.78 -38.74
N SER A 37 -10.09 -1.11 -37.96
CA SER A 37 -8.93 -0.37 -38.53
C SER A 37 -7.53 -0.85 -38.08
N VAL A 38 -7.38 -1.66 -37.03
CA VAL A 38 -6.05 -2.01 -36.46
C VAL A 38 -5.78 -3.53 -36.49
N GLY A 39 -5.90 -4.13 -37.68
CA GLY A 39 -5.58 -5.54 -37.90
C GLY A 39 -4.19 -5.76 -38.49
N ASN A 40 -3.21 -6.13 -37.63
CA ASN A 40 -1.94 -6.86 -37.90
C ASN A 40 -0.68 -6.22 -37.28
N VAL A 41 -0.40 -6.58 -36.01
CA VAL A 41 0.97 -6.58 -35.47
C VAL A 41 1.25 -7.98 -34.93
N LYS A 42 2.14 -8.73 -35.59
CA LYS A 42 2.59 -10.06 -35.13
C LYS A 42 3.75 -9.91 -34.14
N THR A 43 3.45 -9.92 -32.85
CA THR A 43 4.46 -10.24 -31.83
C THR A 43 4.76 -11.75 -31.89
N LYS A 44 6.05 -12.10 -31.97
CA LYS A 44 6.51 -13.47 -31.71
C LYS A 44 6.86 -13.61 -30.23
N SER A 45 6.43 -14.70 -29.61
CA SER A 45 7.00 -15.23 -28.38
C SER A 45 7.85 -16.46 -28.72
N ASP A 46 9.14 -16.46 -28.37
CA ASP A 46 10.03 -17.59 -28.63
C ASP A 46 10.09 -18.52 -27.39
N ASP A 47 9.39 -19.66 -27.45
CA ASP A 47 9.06 -20.57 -26.33
C ASP A 47 10.24 -21.30 -25.63
N ASN A 48 11.48 -20.89 -25.89
CA ASN A 48 12.68 -21.63 -25.49
C ASN A 48 13.18 -21.27 -24.08
N THR A 49 13.03 -20.01 -23.65
CA THR A 49 13.54 -19.53 -22.35
C THR A 49 12.87 -20.21 -21.16
N THR A 50 11.54 -20.36 -21.19
CA THR A 50 10.76 -20.97 -20.10
C THR A 50 11.16 -22.42 -19.81
N LYS A 51 11.51 -23.19 -20.85
CA LYS A 51 11.93 -24.60 -20.73
C LYS A 51 13.30 -24.73 -20.05
N ILE A 52 14.23 -23.81 -20.31
CA ILE A 52 15.56 -23.80 -19.71
C ILE A 52 15.47 -23.51 -18.19
N ILE A 53 14.61 -22.56 -17.79
CA ILE A 53 14.42 -22.21 -16.37
C ILE A 53 13.87 -23.39 -15.57
N ILE A 54 12.91 -24.14 -16.11
CA ILE A 54 12.32 -25.32 -15.44
C ILE A 54 13.37 -26.42 -15.21
N ILE A 55 14.23 -26.70 -16.21
CA ILE A 55 15.29 -27.71 -16.09
C ILE A 55 16.30 -27.31 -15.00
N ALA A 56 16.70 -26.04 -14.94
CA ALA A 56 17.63 -25.54 -13.92
C ALA A 56 17.07 -25.72 -12.49
N LEU A 57 15.79 -25.39 -12.27
CA LEU A 57 15.14 -25.52 -10.96
C LEU A 57 15.06 -26.98 -10.48
N VAL A 58 14.78 -27.92 -11.37
CA VAL A 58 14.73 -29.36 -11.03
C VAL A 58 16.10 -29.88 -10.59
N ILE A 59 17.18 -29.46 -11.25
CA ILE A 59 18.55 -29.86 -10.89
C ILE A 59 18.91 -29.34 -9.49
N VAL A 60 18.60 -28.08 -9.18
CA VAL A 60 18.86 -27.48 -7.85
C VAL A 60 18.07 -28.20 -6.75
N ALA A 61 16.80 -28.54 -7.00
CA ALA A 61 15.97 -29.27 -6.04
C ALA A 61 16.54 -30.67 -5.71
N ILE A 62 17.06 -31.39 -6.71
CA ILE A 62 17.67 -32.72 -6.53
C ILE A 62 18.96 -32.62 -5.69
N VAL A 63 19.81 -31.62 -5.96
CA VAL A 63 21.06 -31.41 -5.19
C VAL A 63 20.75 -31.09 -3.72
N LEU A 64 19.75 -30.23 -3.46
CA LEU A 64 19.31 -29.91 -2.09
C LEU A 64 18.76 -31.15 -1.37
N ALA A 65 17.90 -31.94 -2.03
CA ALA A 65 17.35 -33.16 -1.45
C ALA A 65 18.44 -34.19 -1.11
N GLY A 66 19.44 -34.37 -2.00
CA GLY A 66 20.59 -35.25 -1.76
C GLY A 66 21.45 -34.81 -0.58
N ALA A 67 21.72 -33.50 -0.46
CA ALA A 67 22.47 -32.95 0.67
C ALA A 67 21.72 -33.12 2.00
N PHE A 68 20.40 -32.87 2.03
CA PHE A 68 19.57 -33.12 3.21
C PHE A 68 19.58 -34.59 3.64
N ALA A 69 19.43 -35.52 2.70
CA ALA A 69 19.45 -36.97 2.98
C ALA A 69 20.80 -37.43 3.54
N TYR A 70 21.92 -36.93 3.01
CA TYR A 70 23.26 -37.26 3.51
C TYR A 70 23.46 -36.81 4.96
N ILE A 71 23.02 -35.59 5.32
CA ILE A 71 23.12 -35.07 6.69
C ILE A 71 22.23 -35.88 7.64
N TYR A 72 20.99 -36.20 7.23
CA TYR A 72 20.03 -36.89 8.10
C TYR A 72 20.37 -38.38 8.35
N MET A 73 21.13 -39.03 7.46
CA MET A 73 21.50 -40.44 7.59
C MET A 73 22.86 -40.67 8.30
N SER A 74 23.53 -39.61 8.76
CA SER A 74 24.88 -39.68 9.34
C SER A 74 24.97 -39.31 10.84
N GLY A 75 23.85 -39.26 11.57
CA GLY A 75 23.80 -38.84 12.97
C GLY A 75 23.09 -39.83 13.90
N ASN A 76 23.82 -40.76 14.52
CA ASN A 76 23.30 -41.57 15.63
C ASN A 76 24.41 -42.07 16.57
N SER A 77 24.59 -41.43 17.73
CA SER A 77 25.33 -41.98 18.89
C SER A 77 24.95 -41.25 20.18
N ASP A 78 24.39 -42.00 21.12
CA ASP A 78 24.45 -41.87 22.59
C ASP A 78 24.08 -40.57 23.36
N SER A 79 23.70 -40.64 24.65
CA SER A 79 22.92 -41.68 25.38
C SER A 79 22.60 -41.19 26.80
N GLY A 80 21.34 -41.30 27.24
CA GLY A 80 20.94 -41.12 28.66
C GLY A 80 21.16 -39.70 29.23
N SER A 81 20.86 -39.45 30.51
CA SER A 81 19.97 -40.17 31.43
C SER A 81 19.51 -39.21 32.54
N ALA A 82 18.34 -39.46 33.14
CA ALA A 82 17.77 -38.57 34.16
C ALA A 82 18.40 -38.74 35.55
N SER A 83 18.51 -37.66 36.33
CA SER A 83 18.26 -37.63 37.79
C SER A 83 18.47 -36.23 38.40
N ASN A 84 18.11 -35.95 39.66
CA ASN A 84 16.80 -36.08 40.33
C ASN A 84 16.85 -35.29 41.68
N ALA A 85 15.69 -34.94 42.25
CA ALA A 85 15.51 -34.27 43.56
C ALA A 85 16.15 -32.87 43.69
N GLY A 86 15.76 -31.99 44.61
CA GLY A 86 14.71 -32.01 45.65
C GLY A 86 14.82 -30.72 46.49
N SER A 87 13.92 -30.35 47.40
CA SER A 87 12.65 -30.94 47.86
C SER A 87 11.83 -29.87 48.62
N ALA A 88 10.52 -30.11 48.76
CA ALA A 88 9.68 -29.98 49.98
C ALA A 88 9.85 -28.82 51.00
N SER A 89 8.79 -28.30 51.66
CA SER A 89 7.32 -28.48 51.52
C SER A 89 6.56 -27.63 52.58
N ASN A 90 5.22 -27.81 52.69
CA ASN A 90 4.33 -27.56 53.84
C ASN A 90 3.97 -26.08 54.15
N ASP A 91 2.80 -25.73 54.69
CA ASP A 91 1.48 -26.40 54.88
C ASP A 91 0.41 -25.27 54.80
N ALA A 92 -0.76 -25.37 54.17
CA ALA A 92 -1.93 -26.25 54.38
C ALA A 92 -2.85 -25.85 55.56
N ASP A 93 -3.91 -25.08 55.28
CA ASP A 93 -5.34 -25.41 55.50
C ASP A 93 -6.20 -24.37 54.70
N LYS A 94 -7.33 -24.64 54.03
CA LYS A 94 -8.59 -25.36 54.36
C LYS A 94 -9.47 -24.51 55.31
N VAL A 95 -10.80 -24.34 55.20
CA VAL A 95 -11.93 -24.89 54.40
C VAL A 95 -12.79 -23.68 53.91
N ASP A 96 -13.95 -23.68 53.21
CA ASP A 96 -14.91 -24.69 52.70
C ASP A 96 -15.65 -24.15 51.43
N SER A 97 -16.91 -24.56 51.20
CA SER A 97 -17.67 -24.52 49.94
C SER A 97 -18.92 -23.61 49.99
N SER A 98 -19.38 -23.08 48.86
CA SER A 98 -20.75 -23.36 48.35
C SER A 98 -21.12 -22.72 46.98
N GLN A 99 -21.72 -23.57 46.16
CA GLN A 99 -22.56 -23.41 44.97
C GLN A 99 -23.13 -22.04 44.51
N GLN A 100 -22.81 -21.72 43.24
CA GLN A 100 -23.75 -21.76 42.09
C GLN A 100 -24.51 -20.51 41.60
N ALA A 101 -24.12 -20.10 40.38
CA ALA A 101 -24.92 -19.54 39.28
C ALA A 101 -25.86 -18.32 39.49
N ALA A 102 -25.46 -17.19 38.93
CA ALA A 102 -26.37 -16.20 38.33
C ALA A 102 -25.77 -15.70 37.00
N SER A 103 -26.62 -15.44 35.99
CA SER A 103 -26.17 -14.97 34.67
C SER A 103 -26.20 -13.46 34.56
N SER A 104 -25.07 -12.86 34.18
CA SER A 104 -25.02 -11.66 33.33
C SER A 104 -23.58 -11.43 32.89
N ASN A 105 -23.30 -11.68 31.61
CA ASN A 105 -22.08 -11.22 30.96
C ASN A 105 -22.33 -9.78 30.49
N PRO A 106 -21.80 -8.74 31.14
CA PRO A 106 -21.54 -7.49 30.43
C PRO A 106 -20.44 -7.82 29.43
N GLU A 107 -20.85 -8.19 28.22
CA GLU A 107 -19.94 -8.35 27.09
C GLU A 107 -19.05 -7.11 27.07
N LYS A 108 -17.77 -7.29 27.37
CA LYS A 108 -16.79 -6.20 27.32
C LYS A 108 -16.45 -5.95 25.86
N THR A 109 -17.46 -5.48 25.11
CA THR A 109 -17.35 -5.03 23.74
C THR A 109 -16.13 -4.12 23.69
N ALA A 110 -15.07 -4.60 23.04
CA ALA A 110 -13.85 -3.84 22.83
C ALA A 110 -14.22 -2.74 21.84
N LYS A 111 -14.81 -1.66 22.37
CA LYS A 111 -15.29 -0.51 21.60
C LYS A 111 -14.11 0.03 20.83
N SER A 112 -14.06 -0.31 19.54
CA SER A 112 -12.97 0.07 18.65
C SER A 112 -12.71 1.55 18.83
N GLN A 113 -11.53 1.88 19.35
CA GLN A 113 -11.12 3.27 19.45
C GLN A 113 -10.79 3.70 18.03
N THR A 114 -11.78 4.28 17.35
CA THR A 114 -11.60 4.96 16.07
C THR A 114 -10.59 6.08 16.27
N THR A 115 -9.30 5.77 16.10
CA THR A 115 -8.20 6.71 16.23
C THR A 115 -8.28 7.68 15.07
N SER A 116 -8.99 8.79 15.29
CA SER A 116 -9.25 9.84 14.31
C SER A 116 -7.98 10.65 13.99
N MET A 117 -6.95 9.97 13.47
CA MET A 117 -5.84 10.61 12.78
C MET A 117 -6.38 11.17 11.46
N LYS A 118 -6.00 12.42 11.15
CA LYS A 118 -6.45 13.14 9.97
C LYS A 118 -5.27 13.82 9.29
N ILE A 119 -5.34 13.90 7.97
CA ILE A 119 -4.38 14.63 7.15
C ILE A 119 -4.69 16.12 7.33
N LYS A 120 -3.72 16.88 7.84
CA LYS A 120 -3.86 18.31 8.18
C LYS A 120 -3.23 19.23 7.13
N GLY A 121 -2.65 18.66 6.09
CA GLY A 121 -1.86 19.32 5.07
C GLY A 121 -0.56 18.57 4.80
N GLY A 122 0.33 19.15 4.00
CA GLY A 122 1.61 18.55 3.66
C GLY A 122 2.33 19.21 2.49
N SER A 123 3.20 18.44 1.85
CA SER A 123 3.79 18.80 0.57
C SER A 123 4.13 17.57 -0.28
N PHE A 124 4.19 17.77 -1.59
CA PHE A 124 4.83 16.86 -2.53
C PHE A 124 6.04 17.55 -3.14
N SER A 125 7.14 16.82 -3.32
CA SER A 125 8.33 17.28 -4.03
C SER A 125 8.74 16.25 -5.07
N THR A 126 8.76 16.62 -6.34
CA THR A 126 9.17 15.76 -7.46
C THR A 126 10.26 16.46 -8.25
N GLY A 127 11.16 15.71 -8.88
CA GLY A 127 12.06 16.22 -9.91
C GLY A 127 11.47 16.07 -11.31
N SER A 128 12.27 16.32 -12.35
CA SER A 128 11.87 16.15 -13.76
C SER A 128 12.88 15.37 -14.61
N ALA A 129 13.87 14.73 -13.98
CA ALA A 129 14.71 13.75 -14.64
C ALA A 129 14.01 12.38 -14.70
N GLU A 130 14.48 11.55 -15.64
CA GLU A 130 13.88 10.25 -16.00
C GLU A 130 13.88 9.21 -14.86
N SER A 131 14.70 9.41 -13.83
CA SER A 131 14.81 8.57 -12.63
C SER A 131 14.22 9.20 -11.35
N ASP A 132 13.59 10.38 -11.44
CA ASP A 132 13.17 11.12 -10.25
C ASP A 132 11.94 10.51 -9.58
N LYS A 133 11.96 10.52 -8.25
CA LYS A 133 10.89 10.05 -7.37
C LYS A 133 10.12 11.24 -6.81
N THR A 134 8.80 11.10 -6.64
CA THR A 134 8.06 12.00 -5.74
C THR A 134 8.33 11.62 -4.28
N TYR A 135 8.64 12.62 -3.47
CA TYR A 135 8.66 12.60 -2.03
C TYR A 135 7.40 13.30 -1.51
N ALA A 136 6.84 12.83 -0.41
CA ALA A 136 5.69 13.44 0.25
C ALA A 136 5.98 13.65 1.74
N THR A 137 5.70 14.85 2.24
CA THR A 137 5.69 15.17 3.67
C THR A 137 4.23 15.36 4.08
N ILE A 138 3.67 14.48 4.91
CA ILE A 138 2.24 14.54 5.28
C ILE A 138 2.14 14.90 6.76
N TYR A 139 1.47 16.01 7.07
CA TYR A 139 1.25 16.43 8.45
C TYR A 139 0.00 15.78 9.01
N VAL A 140 0.14 15.03 10.11
CA VAL A 140 -0.98 14.42 10.85
C VAL A 140 -1.08 14.92 12.29
N GLY A 141 -0.15 15.78 12.72
CA GLY A 141 -0.15 16.40 14.04
C GLY A 141 0.76 15.73 15.06
N THR A 142 1.39 16.53 15.91
CA THR A 142 2.30 16.07 16.97
C THR A 142 1.61 15.16 17.99
N GLU A 143 0.29 15.23 18.14
CA GLU A 143 -0.48 14.30 19.00
C GLU A 143 -0.57 12.87 18.44
N ASN A 144 -0.02 12.65 17.24
CA ASN A 144 0.09 11.36 16.58
C ASN A 144 1.54 10.83 16.51
N ALA A 145 2.53 11.57 17.03
CA ALA A 145 3.93 11.14 17.08
C ALA A 145 4.12 9.75 17.72
N GLY A 146 5.03 8.96 17.14
CA GLY A 146 5.34 7.60 17.60
C GLY A 146 4.28 6.53 17.26
N LYS A 147 3.24 6.87 16.49
CA LYS A 147 2.25 5.89 15.99
C LYS A 147 2.69 5.35 14.63
N ASP A 148 2.56 4.05 14.45
CA ASP A 148 2.74 3.40 13.15
C ASP A 148 1.44 3.45 12.34
N VAL A 149 1.58 3.76 11.05
CA VAL A 149 0.50 3.90 10.07
C VAL A 149 0.91 3.28 8.74
N ILE A 150 -0.04 3.12 7.84
CA ILE A 150 0.22 2.78 6.44
C ILE A 150 -0.31 3.94 5.59
N VAL A 151 0.53 4.45 4.68
CA VAL A 151 0.16 5.48 3.71
C VAL A 151 0.10 4.88 2.32
N GLN A 152 -0.97 5.17 1.57
CA GLN A 152 -1.10 4.81 0.17
C GLN A 152 -1.32 6.09 -0.64
N ILE A 153 -0.46 6.37 -1.63
CA ILE A 153 -0.56 7.59 -2.45
C ILE A 153 -0.68 7.22 -3.93
N PHE A 154 -1.80 7.59 -4.52
CA PHE A 154 -2.05 7.50 -5.96
C PHE A 154 -1.70 8.83 -6.60
N TYR A 155 -0.86 8.81 -7.62
CA TYR A 155 -0.48 9.99 -8.42
C TYR A 155 -1.04 9.88 -9.83
N SER A 156 -1.51 10.98 -10.39
CA SER A 156 -1.96 11.04 -11.78
C SER A 156 -1.50 12.29 -12.52
N ARG A 157 -1.57 12.21 -13.85
CA ARG A 157 -1.39 13.34 -14.76
C ARG A 157 -2.30 13.22 -15.98
N ASP A 158 -2.98 14.31 -16.34
CA ASP A 158 -3.92 14.42 -17.45
C ASP A 158 -5.03 13.33 -17.39
N GLY A 159 -5.35 12.87 -16.17
CA GLY A 159 -6.30 11.79 -15.88
C GLY A 159 -5.72 10.37 -15.89
N ASN A 160 -4.43 10.19 -16.20
CA ASN A 160 -3.75 8.89 -16.28
C ASN A 160 -2.98 8.60 -14.98
N SER A 161 -3.01 7.36 -14.49
CA SER A 161 -2.23 6.99 -13.28
C SER A 161 -0.73 6.95 -13.59
N LEU A 162 0.08 7.55 -12.71
CA LEU A 162 1.55 7.52 -12.77
C LEU A 162 2.14 6.39 -11.92
N ASN A 163 1.37 5.85 -10.97
CA ASN A 163 1.76 4.72 -10.13
C ASN A 163 0.57 3.79 -9.81
N ASN A 164 0.85 2.70 -9.09
CA ASN A 164 -0.16 1.73 -8.65
C ASN A 164 -0.75 2.02 -7.25
N GLY A 165 -0.24 3.05 -6.55
CA GLY A 165 -0.59 3.31 -5.15
C GLY A 165 -0.14 2.19 -4.22
N ASN A 166 1.19 2.00 -4.09
CA ASN A 166 1.74 1.02 -3.15
C ASN A 166 1.45 1.45 -1.69
N MET A 167 1.17 0.48 -0.82
CA MET A 167 1.03 0.71 0.62
C MET A 167 2.41 0.80 1.27
N VAL A 168 2.70 1.92 1.93
CA VAL A 168 3.98 2.22 2.57
C VAL A 168 3.78 2.33 4.09
N PRO A 169 4.27 1.38 4.90
CA PRO A 169 4.33 1.51 6.35
C PRO A 169 5.26 2.67 6.74
N ALA A 170 4.85 3.48 7.71
CA ALA A 170 5.62 4.60 8.23
C ALA A 170 5.23 4.93 9.68
N SER A 171 6.17 5.44 10.46
CA SER A 171 5.93 5.95 11.82
C SER A 171 5.81 7.47 11.79
N VAL A 172 4.88 8.05 12.56
CA VAL A 172 4.76 9.52 12.67
C VAL A 172 5.93 10.07 13.49
N HIS A 173 6.65 11.05 12.95
CA HIS A 173 7.79 11.69 13.61
C HIS A 173 7.36 12.60 14.77
N SER A 174 8.32 13.03 15.61
CA SER A 174 8.07 13.87 16.80
C SER A 174 7.49 15.26 16.50
N ASP A 175 7.65 15.73 15.26
CA ASP A 175 7.07 16.96 14.72
C ASP A 175 5.65 16.75 14.13
N GLY A 176 5.13 15.52 14.13
CA GLY A 176 3.82 15.17 13.58
C GLY A 176 3.79 14.91 12.07
N TYR A 177 4.96 14.78 11.42
CA TYR A 177 5.06 14.48 9.99
C TYR A 177 5.30 13.00 9.68
N LEU A 178 4.89 12.61 8.48
CA LEU A 178 5.23 11.35 7.80
C LEU A 178 6.05 11.66 6.56
N TYR A 179 7.15 10.95 6.35
CA TYR A 179 8.06 11.13 5.22
C TYR A 179 8.00 9.93 4.28
N ILE A 180 7.25 10.06 3.19
CA ILE A 180 6.98 8.98 2.24
C ILE A 180 7.77 9.23 0.95
N THR A 181 8.48 8.21 0.47
CA THR A 181 9.16 8.24 -0.85
C THR A 181 8.44 7.30 -1.80
N SER A 182 8.17 7.74 -3.03
CA SER A 182 7.57 6.89 -4.05
C SER A 182 8.47 5.69 -4.37
N ALA A 183 7.90 4.48 -4.39
CA ALA A 183 8.57 3.28 -4.88
C ALA A 183 8.90 3.41 -6.38
N ASP A 184 7.95 3.97 -7.14
CA ASP A 184 8.05 4.20 -8.58
C ASP A 184 8.71 5.55 -8.86
N ALA A 185 9.42 5.66 -9.98
CA ALA A 185 9.97 6.91 -10.51
C ALA A 185 9.27 7.25 -11.83
N TYR A 186 9.09 8.53 -12.12
CA TYR A 186 8.43 8.97 -13.36
C TYR A 186 8.87 10.38 -13.78
N HIS A 187 8.99 10.58 -15.09
CA HIS A 187 9.41 11.82 -15.74
C HIS A 187 8.39 12.99 -15.59
N TYR A 188 7.25 12.75 -14.95
CA TYR A 188 6.12 13.69 -14.96
C TYR A 188 5.78 14.23 -13.56
N TYR A 189 5.73 15.56 -13.44
CA TYR A 189 5.04 16.21 -12.33
C TYR A 189 3.56 15.76 -12.32
N PRO A 190 3.03 15.21 -11.22
CA PRO A 190 1.60 14.94 -11.10
C PRO A 190 0.80 16.26 -11.07
N ASP A 191 -0.40 16.24 -11.64
CA ASP A 191 -1.39 17.32 -11.49
C ASP A 191 -2.45 17.00 -10.43
N TYR A 192 -2.45 15.78 -9.92
CA TYR A 192 -3.37 15.33 -8.88
C TYR A 192 -2.77 14.17 -8.08
N ALA A 193 -3.11 14.13 -6.80
CA ALA A 193 -2.79 13.03 -5.91
C ALA A 193 -4.00 12.68 -5.01
N THR A 194 -4.16 11.40 -4.68
CA THR A 194 -5.04 10.94 -3.60
C THR A 194 -4.22 10.19 -2.57
N ILE A 195 -4.15 10.76 -1.37
CA ILE A 195 -3.54 10.17 -0.18
C ILE A 195 -4.62 9.41 0.58
N LYS A 196 -4.36 8.16 0.93
CA LYS A 196 -5.13 7.39 1.91
C LYS A 196 -4.24 7.05 3.10
N LEU A 197 -4.77 7.29 4.30
CA LEU A 197 -4.08 7.06 5.56
C LEU A 197 -4.80 5.94 6.31
N TYR A 198 -4.05 4.94 6.76
CA TYR A 198 -4.55 3.76 7.46
C TYR A 198 -3.81 3.56 8.79
N ASP A 199 -4.44 2.85 9.73
CA ASP A 199 -3.73 2.34 10.91
C ASP A 199 -2.80 1.17 10.56
N SER A 200 -2.03 0.69 11.54
CA SER A 200 -1.18 -0.49 11.42
C SER A 200 -1.94 -1.81 11.14
N ASN A 201 -3.27 -1.82 11.28
CA ASN A 201 -4.15 -2.95 10.97
C ASN A 201 -4.81 -2.81 9.57
N SER A 202 -4.40 -1.83 8.77
CA SER A 202 -4.98 -1.48 7.46
C SER A 202 -6.45 -0.99 7.49
N ASN A 203 -6.95 -0.49 8.63
CA ASN A 203 -8.21 0.24 8.70
C ASN A 203 -8.03 1.67 8.16
N LEU A 204 -8.89 2.10 7.23
CA LEU A 204 -8.84 3.46 6.66
C LEU A 204 -9.20 4.50 7.72
N LEU A 205 -8.27 5.40 8.03
CA LEU A 205 -8.45 6.53 8.95
C LEU A 205 -8.86 7.81 8.20
N ASP A 206 -8.27 8.05 7.04
CA ASP A 206 -8.53 9.26 6.26
C ASP A 206 -8.25 9.14 4.77
N THR A 207 -8.78 10.08 3.99
CA THR A 207 -8.46 10.23 2.56
C THR A 207 -8.49 11.69 2.16
N GLN A 208 -7.38 12.18 1.62
CA GLN A 208 -7.23 13.55 1.12
C GLN A 208 -6.86 13.52 -0.36
N SER A 209 -7.69 14.19 -1.18
CA SER A 209 -7.38 14.48 -2.58
C SER A 209 -6.76 15.86 -2.70
N VAL A 210 -5.77 16.00 -3.58
CA VAL A 210 -4.96 17.22 -3.75
C VAL A 210 -4.78 17.48 -5.24
N SER A 211 -5.15 18.68 -5.71
CA SER A 211 -4.79 19.17 -7.04
C SER A 211 -3.43 19.86 -7.00
N LEU A 212 -2.61 19.64 -8.02
CA LEU A 212 -1.22 20.07 -8.11
C LEU A 212 -0.98 20.77 -9.46
N SER A 213 0.05 21.63 -9.52
CA SER A 213 0.53 22.22 -10.76
C SER A 213 1.42 21.21 -11.52
N PRO A 214 1.14 20.90 -12.80
CA PRO A 214 1.97 19.98 -13.62
C PRO A 214 3.35 20.56 -14.03
N THR A 215 3.78 21.66 -13.41
CA THR A 215 4.99 22.43 -13.73
C THR A 215 5.85 22.81 -12.51
N SER A 216 5.46 22.43 -11.29
CA SER A 216 6.21 22.77 -10.06
C SER A 216 6.76 21.52 -9.36
N GLY A 217 8.03 21.62 -8.92
CA GLY A 217 8.71 20.57 -8.18
C GLY A 217 8.14 20.35 -6.78
N THR A 218 8.23 21.36 -5.91
CA THR A 218 7.71 21.29 -4.53
C THR A 218 6.43 22.10 -4.38
N GLN A 219 5.40 21.50 -3.78
CA GLN A 219 4.04 22.04 -3.70
C GLN A 219 3.38 21.64 -2.38
N THR A 220 2.81 22.61 -1.66
CA THR A 220 2.13 22.40 -0.37
C THR A 220 0.61 22.29 -0.51
N PHE A 221 -0.04 21.58 0.40
CA PHE A 221 -1.49 21.42 0.51
C PHE A 221 -1.93 21.39 1.99
#